data_AF-A0A7X7J7J3-F1
#
_entry.id   AF-A0A7X7J7J3-F1
#
_cell.length_a   1.000
_cell.length_b   1.000
_cell.length_c   1.000
_cell.angle_alpha   90.00
_cell.angle_beta   90.00
_cell.angle_gamma   90.00
#
_symmetry.space_group_name_H-M   'P 1'
#
loop_
_entity.id
_entity.type
_entity.pdbx_description
1 polymer ?
#
loop_
_entity_poly.entity_id
_entity_poly.type
_entity_poly.pdbx_seq_one_letter_code
_entity_poly.pdbx_strand_id
1 'polypeptide(L)'
;MKQGVKPGGRCKKCAMNLGDRCWAFTRPRDEWKRGRCRGMNDEALLRRFHEWENEPHVKTQKELRQDKFRKRLAKPAVRRTARIRLWQHR
;
A
#
# COMPACT_ATOMS: atom_id res chain seq x y z
N MET A 1 -13.26 17.77 -11.72
CA MET A 1 -13.03 16.78 -12.81
C MET A 1 -13.71 15.48 -12.42
N LYS A 2 -14.71 15.00 -13.18
CA LYS A 2 -15.43 13.76 -12.86
C LYS A 2 -14.46 12.58 -13.00
N GLN A 3 -14.10 11.95 -11.89
CA GLN A 3 -13.31 10.71 -11.89
C GLN A 3 -14.18 9.64 -12.55
N GLY A 4 -13.92 9.37 -13.84
CA GLY A 4 -14.72 8.39 -14.59
C GLY A 4 -14.70 7.06 -13.86
N VAL A 5 -15.88 6.57 -13.48
CA VAL A 5 -16.08 5.36 -12.68
C VAL A 5 -15.34 4.19 -13.34
N LYS A 6 -14.57 3.45 -12.53
CA LYS A 6 -13.79 2.29 -12.96
C LYS A 6 -14.76 1.28 -13.60
N PRO A 7 -14.57 0.83 -14.85
CA PRO A 7 -15.36 -0.26 -15.41
C PRO A 7 -15.11 -1.50 -14.54
N GLY A 8 -16.10 -1.83 -13.72
CA GLY A 8 -15.99 -2.79 -12.65
C GLY A 8 -15.72 -4.19 -13.19
N GLY A 9 -14.58 -4.78 -12.83
CA GLY A 9 -14.45 -6.24 -12.82
C GLY A 9 -13.15 -6.78 -13.38
N ARG A 10 -12.81 -6.46 -14.63
CA ARG A 10 -11.86 -7.30 -15.38
C ARG A 10 -10.40 -7.17 -14.95
N CYS A 11 -9.99 -5.99 -14.49
CA CYS A 11 -8.65 -5.80 -13.93
C CYS A 11 -8.59 -6.04 -12.41
N LYS A 12 -9.71 -6.38 -11.73
CA LYS A 12 -9.74 -6.48 -10.24
C LYS A 12 -8.76 -7.53 -9.70
N LYS A 13 -8.46 -8.57 -10.48
CA LYS A 13 -7.53 -9.65 -10.12
C LYS A 13 -6.11 -9.47 -10.69
N CYS A 14 -5.84 -8.39 -11.42
CA CYS A 14 -4.51 -8.18 -12.02
C CYS A 14 -3.54 -7.66 -10.95
N ALA A 15 -2.38 -8.31 -10.79
CA ALA A 15 -1.33 -7.86 -9.87
C ALA A 15 -0.86 -6.43 -10.20
N MET A 16 -0.79 -6.08 -11.49
CA MET A 16 -0.37 -4.76 -11.97
C MET A 16 -1.46 -3.66 -11.87
N ASN A 17 -2.58 -3.92 -11.20
CA ASN A 17 -3.66 -2.96 -11.01
C ASN A 17 -3.42 -2.09 -9.76
N LEU A 18 -3.01 -0.84 -9.97
CA LEU A 18 -2.73 0.11 -8.89
C LEU A 18 -3.93 1.01 -8.56
N GLY A 19 -5.14 0.58 -8.90
CA GLY A 19 -6.38 1.34 -8.62
C GLY A 19 -6.86 2.13 -9.82
N ASP A 20 -6.37 3.37 -9.97
CA ASP A 20 -6.68 4.31 -11.06
C ASP A 20 -5.70 4.22 -12.23
N ARG A 21 -4.50 3.69 -11.98
CA ARG A 21 -3.42 3.48 -12.94
C ARG A 21 -3.04 2.00 -13.06
N CYS A 22 -2.34 1.65 -14.14
CA CYS A 22 -1.72 0.35 -14.32
C CYS A 22 -0.21 0.55 -14.41
N TRP A 23 0.54 -0.38 -13.84
CA TRP A 23 2.00 -0.33 -13.91
C TRP A 23 2.52 -0.47 -15.36
N ALA A 24 1.91 -1.37 -16.16
CA ALA A 24 2.36 -1.66 -17.51
C ALA A 24 1.83 -0.72 -18.61
N PHE A 25 0.67 -0.09 -18.42
CA PHE A 25 -0.01 0.68 -19.48
C PHE A 25 -0.34 2.11 -19.03
N THR A 26 0.06 3.10 -19.82
CA THR A 26 -0.22 4.53 -19.58
C THR A 26 -1.72 4.86 -19.62
N ARG A 27 -2.48 4.14 -20.47
CA ARG A 27 -3.93 4.33 -20.63
C ARG A 27 -4.69 3.04 -20.29
N PRO A 28 -4.76 2.66 -19.00
CA PRO A 28 -5.38 1.40 -18.59
C PRO A 28 -6.87 1.34 -18.91
N ARG A 29 -7.55 2.50 -18.98
CA ARG A 29 -8.97 2.59 -19.38
C ARG A 29 -9.22 2.04 -20.78
N ASP A 30 -8.29 2.24 -21.71
CA ASP A 30 -8.45 1.77 -23.09
C ASP A 30 -8.27 0.24 -23.15
N GLU A 31 -7.35 -0.31 -22.36
CA GLU A 31 -7.22 -1.77 -22.20
C GLU A 31 -8.46 -2.38 -21.54
N TRP A 32 -9.08 -1.69 -20.57
CA TRP A 32 -10.29 -2.18 -19.91
C TRP A 32 -11.52 -2.21 -20.82
N LYS A 33 -11.61 -1.30 -21.81
CA LYS A 33 -12.69 -1.29 -22.81
C LYS A 33 -12.65 -2.53 -23.69
N ARG A 34 -11.46 -3.00 -24.05
CA ARG A 34 -11.23 -4.19 -24.90
C ARG A 34 -11.54 -5.51 -24.20
N GLY A 35 -11.65 -5.48 -22.88
CA GLY A 35 -12.12 -6.58 -22.07
C GLY A 35 -11.04 -7.19 -21.19
N ARG A 36 -10.40 -8.28 -21.64
CA ARG A 36 -9.32 -8.91 -20.86
C ARG A 36 -8.03 -8.09 -21.01
N CYS A 37 -7.44 -7.68 -19.89
CA CYS A 37 -6.17 -6.94 -19.88
C CYS A 37 -5.06 -7.82 -20.47
N ARG A 38 -4.37 -7.34 -21.49
CA ARG A 38 -3.29 -8.09 -22.16
C ARG A 38 -2.13 -8.41 -21.24
N GLY A 39 -1.79 -7.48 -20.34
CA GLY A 39 -0.73 -7.69 -19.36
C GLY A 39 -1.06 -8.73 -18.28
N MET A 40 -2.34 -9.07 -18.06
CA MET A 40 -2.72 -10.00 -16.98
C MET A 40 -2.11 -11.39 -17.15
N ASN A 41 -1.91 -11.84 -18.39
CA ASN A 41 -1.36 -13.16 -18.72
C ASN A 41 0.05 -13.07 -19.31
N ASP A 42 0.68 -11.90 -19.26
CA ASP A 42 2.03 -11.70 -19.78
C ASP A 42 3.02 -11.94 -18.63
N GLU A 43 3.63 -13.12 -18.63
CA GLU A 43 4.60 -13.53 -17.61
C GLU A 43 5.82 -12.60 -17.55
N ALA A 44 6.24 -12.05 -18.70
CA ALA A 44 7.38 -11.13 -18.73
C ALA A 44 7.03 -9.79 -18.06
N LEU A 45 5.81 -9.28 -18.26
CA LEU A 45 5.33 -8.09 -17.56
C LEU A 45 5.14 -8.35 -16.06
N LEU A 46 4.59 -9.51 -15.69
CA LEU A 46 4.44 -9.88 -14.28
C LEU A 46 5.79 -9.99 -13.57
N ARG A 47 6.79 -10.61 -14.19
CA ARG A 47 8.14 -10.69 -13.62
C ARG A 47 8.74 -9.31 -13.36
N ARG A 48 8.69 -8.41 -14.34
CA ARG A 48 9.21 -7.04 -14.18
C ARG A 48 8.43 -6.24 -13.14
N PHE A 49 7.12 -6.47 -13.04
CA PHE A 49 6.31 -5.87 -11.99
C PHE A 49 6.75 -6.33 -10.60
N HIS A 50 7.02 -7.62 -10.42
CA HIS A 50 7.53 -8.14 -9.15
C HIS A 50 8.95 -7.64 -8.83
N GLU A 51 9.81 -7.49 -9.83
CA GLU A 51 11.12 -6.85 -9.64
C GLU A 51 10.95 -5.41 -9.13
N TRP A 52 10.12 -4.61 -9.79
CA TRP A 52 9.79 -3.23 -9.37
C TRP A 52 9.14 -3.16 -7.98
N GLU A 53 8.26 -4.10 -7.64
CA GLU A 53 7.59 -4.14 -6.33
C GLU A 53 8.58 -4.45 -5.20
N ASN A 54 9.58 -5.30 -5.49
CA ASN A 54 10.65 -5.65 -4.56
C ASN A 54 11.79 -4.64 -4.53
N GLU A 55 11.88 -3.74 -5.50
CA GLU A 55 12.87 -2.67 -5.47
C GLU A 55 12.65 -1.81 -4.21
N PRO A 56 13.69 -1.60 -3.39
CA PRO A 56 13.60 -0.84 -2.17
C PRO A 56 13.25 0.60 -2.53
N HIS A 57 11.96 0.94 -2.39
CA HIS A 57 11.50 2.30 -2.52
C HIS A 57 12.15 3.11 -1.40
N VAL A 58 13.08 3.99 -1.78
CA VAL A 58 13.76 4.89 -0.85
C VAL A 58 12.69 5.78 -0.23
N LYS A 59 12.30 5.45 1.01
CA LYS A 59 11.34 6.25 1.76
C LYS A 59 11.91 7.64 1.94
N THR A 60 11.07 8.64 1.67
CA THR A 60 11.40 10.02 2.00
C THR A 60 11.54 10.17 3.51
N GLN A 61 12.31 11.18 3.93
CA GLN A 61 12.49 11.48 5.36
C GLN A 61 11.14 11.73 6.07
N LYS A 62 10.15 12.29 5.37
CA LYS A 62 8.78 12.51 5.86
C LYS A 62 8.06 11.19 6.12
N GLU A 63 8.15 10.23 5.19
CA GLU A 63 7.54 8.90 5.36
C GLU A 63 8.16 8.13 6.51
N LEU A 64 9.48 8.22 6.69
CA LEU A 64 10.17 7.63 7.85
C LEU A 64 9.65 8.21 9.18
N ARG A 65 9.43 9.54 9.26
CA ARG A 65 8.85 10.18 10.44
C ARG A 65 7.42 9.69 10.72
N GLN A 66 6.59 9.59 9.69
CA GLN A 66 5.21 9.09 9.81
C GLN A 66 5.14 7.62 10.25
N ASP A 67 6.01 6.78 9.70
CA ASP A 67 6.11 5.36 10.07
C ASP A 67 6.51 5.19 11.54
N LYS A 68 7.48 5.97 12.02
CA LYS A 68 7.88 6.00 13.44
C LYS A 68 6.72 6.39 14.35
N PHE A 69 5.92 7.38 13.95
CA PHE A 69 4.75 7.82 14.71
C PHE A 69 3.67 6.72 14.77
N ARG A 70 3.32 6.11 13.63
CA ARG A 70 2.37 4.99 13.57
C ARG A 70 2.80 3.82 14.46
N LYS A 71 4.08 3.44 14.42
CA LYS A 71 4.65 2.38 15.27
C LYS A 71 4.58 2.70 16.76
N ARG A 72 4.69 3.99 17.15
CA ARG A 72 4.53 4.42 18.54
C ARG A 72 3.08 4.28 19.01
N LEU A 73 2.11 4.60 18.15
CA LEU A 73 0.68 4.43 18.47
C LEU A 73 0.25 2.97 18.54
N ALA A 74 0.82 2.12 17.69
CA ALA A 74 0.48 0.69 17.64
C ALA A 74 1.01 -0.11 18.85
N LYS A 75 2.05 0.39 19.55
CA LYS A 75 2.50 -0.25 20.79
C LYS A 75 1.51 0.10 21.90
N PRO A 76 0.88 -0.89 22.57
CA PRO A 76 0.09 -0.59 23.75
C PRO A 76 1.00 0.12 24.73
N ALA A 77 0.58 1.31 25.19
CA ALA A 77 1.28 2.02 26.23
C ALA A 77 1.31 1.10 27.43
N VAL A 78 2.46 0.43 27.65
CA VAL A 78 2.68 -0.37 28.85
C VAL A 78 2.57 0.63 29.98
N ARG A 79 1.40 0.69 30.62
CA ARG A 79 1.18 1.51 31.81
C ARG A 79 2.20 0.98 32.81
N ARG A 80 3.32 1.68 32.97
CA ARG A 80 4.18 1.50 34.14
C ARG A 80 3.26 1.78 35.31
N THR A 81 2.72 0.72 35.90
CA THR A 81 2.02 0.79 37.18
C THR A 81 3.04 1.37 38.14
N ALA A 82 2.94 2.68 38.37
CA ALA A 82 3.66 3.32 39.43
C ALA A 82 3.21 2.61 40.70
N ARG A 83 4.09 1.75 41.23
CA ARG A 83 4.00 1.27 42.60
C ARG A 83 4.06 2.52 43.46
N ILE A 84 2.90 3.08 43.79
CA ILE A 84 2.72 4.03 44.87
C ILE A 84 3.16 3.26 46.11
N ARG A 85 4.42 3.42 46.52
CA ARG A 85 4.86 3.06 47.87
C ARG A 85 4.10 4.01 48.78
N LEU A 86 2.96 3.55 49.30
CA LEU A 86 2.32 4.18 50.45
C LEU A 86 3.38 4.28 51.54
N TRP A 87 3.75 5.51 51.86
CA TRP A 87 4.40 5.84 53.12
C TRP A 87 3.38 5.58 54.23
N GLN A 88 3.44 4.41 54.86
CA GLN A 88 2.73 4.15 56.11
C GLN A 88 3.68 4.38 57.28
N HIS A 89 3.31 5.37 58.10
CA HIS A 89 3.46 5.55 59.55
C HIS A 89 4.85 5.28 60.17
N ARG A 90 5.55 6.29 60.71
CA ARG A 90 5.30 6.99 61.99
C ARG A 90 5.46 6.08 63.19
#